data_AF-K5XK31-F1
#
_entry.id   AF-K5XK31-F1
#
_cell.length_a   1.000
_cell.length_b   1.000
_cell.length_c   1.000
_cell.angle_alpha   90.00
_cell.angle_beta   90.00
_cell.angle_gamma   90.00
#
_symmetry.space_group_name_H-M   'P 1'
#
loop_
_entity.id
_entity.type
_entity.pdbx_description
1 polymer ?
#
loop_
_entity_poly.entity_id
_entity_poly.type
_entity_poly.pdbx_seq_one_letter_code
_entity_poly.pdbx_strand_id
1 'polypeptide(L)'
;MYFLLIFAAATLVLAMPRTLDRLSWLGLLSVGLITLAGTLAMIAAGINPTKGRTVSATVSTDFYQAFLAITNPVFSYAGHFMFFVLISEMRKPEDAMKAAWCLQGFATVFYIIFAVVIYVYIGDTVQSPALFSLPPKWAKVTWGIALPNFLIAGGLYSHTAAKLVFVRFFRHSRHVYKHTVLGWTVWTVLCLVAVALAFILAISVPIFSY
;
A
#
# COMPACT_ATOMS: atom_id res chain seq x y z
N MET A 1 11.41 14.37 9.26
CA MET A 1 10.74 15.42 8.45
C MET A 1 11.29 15.51 7.03
N TYR A 2 12.59 15.75 6.81
CA TYR A 2 13.16 15.89 5.46
C TYR A 2 12.94 14.67 4.54
N PHE A 3 13.15 13.45 5.02
CA PHE A 3 12.88 12.24 4.22
C PHE A 3 11.41 12.10 3.82
N LEU A 4 10.47 12.49 4.70
CA LEU A 4 9.04 12.50 4.38
C LEU A 4 8.71 13.53 3.30
N LEU A 5 9.35 14.70 3.32
CA LEU A 5 9.19 15.72 2.27
C LEU A 5 9.70 15.22 0.92
N ILE A 6 10.88 14.59 0.89
CA ILE A 6 11.45 14.01 -0.33
C ILE A 6 10.51 12.92 -0.87
N PHE A 7 10.02 12.04 0.01
CA PHE A 7 9.11 10.98 -0.38
C PHE A 7 7.79 11.54 -0.91
N ALA A 8 7.20 12.54 -0.23
CA ALA A 8 5.99 13.22 -0.67
C ALA A 8 6.18 13.91 -2.03
N ALA A 9 7.31 14.59 -2.24
CA ALA A 9 7.63 15.19 -3.54
C ALA A 9 7.74 14.14 -4.64
N ALA A 10 8.40 13.01 -4.38
CA ALA A 10 8.48 11.90 -5.33
C ALA A 10 7.10 11.28 -5.62
N THR A 11 6.26 11.12 -4.59
CA THR A 11 4.86 10.67 -4.74
C THR A 11 4.05 11.63 -5.60
N LEU A 12 4.22 12.93 -5.41
CA LEU A 12 3.55 13.95 -6.23
C LEU A 12 3.93 13.81 -7.71
N VAL A 13 5.22 13.68 -8.01
CA VAL A 13 5.70 13.49 -9.39
C VAL A 13 5.09 12.23 -10.02
N LEU A 14 5.00 11.12 -9.27
CA LEU A 14 4.39 9.89 -9.77
C LEU A 14 2.87 9.98 -9.93
N ALA A 15 2.18 10.82 -9.17
CA ALA A 15 0.73 11.00 -9.26
C ALA A 15 0.31 11.90 -10.44
N MET A 16 1.21 12.73 -10.95
CA MET A 16 0.95 13.75 -11.97
C MET A 16 0.46 13.24 -13.34
N PRO A 17 0.88 12.08 -13.88
CA PRO A 17 0.33 11.56 -15.13
C PRO A 17 -1.20 11.41 -15.03
N ARG A 18 -1.94 11.96 -16.00
CA ARG A 18 -3.41 11.95 -16.01
C ARG A 18 -4.03 10.65 -16.50
N THR A 19 -3.27 9.82 -17.22
CA THR A 19 -3.70 8.51 -17.71
C THR A 19 -2.90 7.40 -17.04
N LEU A 20 -3.53 6.24 -16.88
CA LEU A 20 -2.92 5.06 -16.28
C LEU A 20 -2.45 4.04 -17.33
N ASP A 21 -2.25 4.45 -18.59
CA ASP A 21 -1.96 3.55 -19.72
C ASP A 21 -0.69 2.68 -19.53
N ARG A 22 0.30 3.17 -18.77
CA ARG A 22 1.53 2.41 -18.44
C ARG A 22 1.47 1.73 -17.08
N LEU A 23 0.34 1.81 -16.38
CA LEU A 23 0.19 1.31 -15.02
C LEU A 23 0.31 -0.21 -14.94
N SER A 24 -0.09 -0.97 -15.97
CA SER A 24 -0.01 -2.44 -15.91
C SER A 24 1.40 -2.95 -15.61
N TRP A 25 2.43 -2.33 -16.19
CA TRP A 25 3.82 -2.69 -15.92
C TRP A 25 4.31 -2.21 -14.55
N LEU A 26 3.92 -1.01 -14.13
CA LEU A 26 4.24 -0.48 -12.81
C LEU A 26 3.56 -1.29 -11.69
N GLY A 27 2.33 -1.74 -11.92
CA GLY A 27 1.56 -2.58 -11.00
C GLY A 27 2.21 -3.96 -10.84
N LEU A 28 2.62 -4.61 -11.95
CA LEU A 28 3.37 -5.86 -11.90
C LEU A 28 4.70 -5.71 -11.16
N LEU A 29 5.44 -4.63 -11.43
CA LEU A 29 6.67 -4.31 -10.69
C LEU A 29 6.39 -4.12 -9.20
N SER A 30 5.33 -3.38 -8.85
CA SER A 30 4.91 -3.13 -7.47
C SER A 30 4.62 -4.44 -6.71
N VAL A 31 3.81 -5.32 -7.31
CA VAL A 31 3.49 -6.63 -6.74
C VAL A 31 4.75 -7.48 -6.61
N GLY A 32 5.60 -7.52 -7.65
CA GLY A 32 6.87 -8.25 -7.60
C GLY A 32 7.78 -7.78 -6.46
N LEU A 33 7.91 -6.47 -6.27
CA LEU A 33 8.72 -5.87 -5.20
C LEU A 33 8.18 -6.22 -3.81
N ILE A 34 6.88 -6.05 -3.57
CA ILE A 34 6.32 -6.30 -2.24
C ILE A 34 6.30 -7.79 -1.89
N THR A 35 6.03 -8.65 -2.87
CA THR A 35 6.11 -10.11 -2.69
C THR A 35 7.55 -10.56 -2.44
N LEU A 36 8.53 -9.99 -3.16
CA LEU A 36 9.94 -10.26 -2.91
C LEU A 36 10.37 -9.79 -1.52
N ALA A 37 10.00 -8.57 -1.12
CA ALA A 37 10.30 -8.05 0.21
C ALA A 37 9.71 -8.93 1.32
N GLY A 38 8.45 -9.35 1.17
CA GLY A 38 7.80 -10.24 2.13
C GLY A 38 8.43 -11.63 2.17
N THR A 39 8.79 -12.19 1.02
CA THR A 39 9.47 -13.49 0.94
C THR A 39 10.86 -13.44 1.59
N LEU A 40 11.64 -12.39 1.33
CA LEU A 40 12.94 -12.19 1.97
C LEU A 40 12.80 -11.98 3.47
N ALA A 41 11.75 -11.29 3.94
CA ALA A 41 11.49 -11.14 5.36
C ALA A 41 11.17 -12.49 6.03
N MET A 42 10.37 -13.34 5.39
CA MET A 42 10.10 -14.71 5.87
C MET A 42 11.37 -15.55 5.94
N ILE A 43 12.20 -15.52 4.89
CA ILE A 43 13.50 -16.22 4.89
C ILE A 43 14.38 -15.68 6.02
N ALA A 44 14.49 -14.36 6.16
CA ALA A 44 15.31 -13.69 7.17
C ALA A 44 14.89 -14.03 8.61
N ALA A 45 13.59 -14.13 8.86
CA ALA A 45 13.06 -14.60 10.14
C ALA A 45 13.42 -16.08 10.37
N GLY A 46 13.29 -16.90 9.32
CA GLY A 46 13.66 -18.32 9.36
C GLY A 46 15.12 -18.58 9.74
N ILE A 47 16.05 -17.82 9.17
CA ILE A 47 17.49 -17.95 9.47
C ILE A 47 17.92 -17.23 10.75
N ASN A 48 17.13 -16.27 11.27
CA ASN A 48 17.41 -15.54 12.50
C ASN A 48 16.22 -15.61 13.47
N PRO A 49 15.90 -16.80 13.99
CA PRO A 49 14.82 -16.97 14.94
C PRO A 49 15.08 -16.20 16.24
N THR A 50 14.05 -15.58 16.81
CA THR A 50 14.16 -14.94 18.13
C THR A 50 14.37 -16.01 19.21
N LYS A 51 15.43 -15.84 20.03
CA LYS A 51 15.73 -16.75 21.13
C LYS A 51 14.70 -16.60 22.25
N GLY A 52 14.18 -17.73 22.76
CA GLY A 52 13.18 -17.71 23.83
C GLY A 52 11.78 -17.25 23.41
N ARG A 53 11.52 -17.18 22.10
CA ARG A 53 10.20 -16.81 21.56
C ARG A 53 9.10 -17.73 22.08
N THR A 54 7.92 -17.16 22.32
CA THR A 54 6.73 -17.95 22.62
C THR A 54 5.80 -17.96 21.42
N VAL A 55 5.23 -19.12 21.13
CA VAL A 55 4.24 -19.30 20.05
C VAL A 55 3.00 -19.90 20.70
N SER A 56 2.00 -19.07 20.90
CA SER A 56 0.72 -19.48 21.46
C SER A 56 -0.37 -19.36 20.40
N ALA A 57 -1.18 -20.41 20.26
CA ALA A 57 -2.31 -20.42 19.32
C ALA A 57 -3.46 -19.52 19.79
N THR A 58 -3.62 -19.40 21.11
CA THR A 58 -4.57 -18.51 21.76
C THR A 58 -3.90 -17.81 22.92
N VAL A 59 -4.30 -16.57 23.17
CA VAL A 59 -3.87 -15.76 24.32
C VAL A 59 -5.09 -15.14 24.96
N SER A 60 -5.12 -15.09 26.28
CA SER A 60 -6.12 -14.29 27.00
C SER A 60 -5.79 -12.82 26.80
N THR A 61 -6.74 -12.05 26.28
CA THR A 61 -6.53 -10.65 25.91
C THR A 61 -7.73 -9.80 26.34
N ASP A 62 -7.52 -8.49 26.47
CA ASP A 62 -8.60 -7.55 26.70
C ASP A 62 -9.38 -7.22 25.41
N PHE A 63 -10.50 -6.51 25.58
CA PHE A 63 -11.34 -6.09 24.46
C PHE A 63 -10.58 -5.22 23.45
N TYR A 64 -9.69 -4.33 23.91
CA TYR A 64 -8.99 -3.39 23.06
C TYR A 64 -8.05 -4.13 22.08
N GLN A 65 -7.23 -5.03 22.61
CA GLN A 65 -6.31 -5.84 21.82
C GLN A 65 -7.05 -6.84 20.92
N ALA A 66 -8.15 -7.44 21.40
CA ALA A 66 -9.00 -8.29 20.55
C ALA A 66 -9.61 -7.51 19.37
N PHE A 67 -10.07 -6.28 19.63
CA PHE A 67 -10.63 -5.42 18.60
C PHE A 67 -9.57 -5.08 17.53
N LEU A 68 -8.37 -4.67 17.95
CA LEU A 68 -7.26 -4.40 17.04
C LEU A 68 -6.87 -5.63 16.20
N ALA A 69 -6.81 -6.81 16.82
CA ALA A 69 -6.47 -8.06 16.14
C ALA A 69 -7.46 -8.40 15.02
N ILE A 70 -8.75 -8.04 15.18
CA ILE A 70 -9.79 -8.25 14.17
C ILE A 70 -9.77 -7.14 13.11
N THR A 71 -9.62 -5.88 13.51
CA THR A 71 -9.73 -4.75 12.58
C THR A 71 -8.52 -4.56 11.68
N ASN A 72 -7.31 -4.90 12.15
CA ASN A 72 -6.07 -4.72 11.35
C ASN A 72 -6.10 -5.53 10.03
N PRO A 73 -6.50 -6.82 10.03
CA PRO A 73 -6.76 -7.55 8.78
C PRO A 73 -7.84 -6.89 7.91
N VAL A 74 -8.94 -6.41 8.49
CA VAL A 74 -10.02 -5.75 7.73
C VAL A 74 -9.51 -4.52 6.97
N PHE A 75 -8.70 -3.67 7.63
CA PHE A 75 -8.08 -2.51 6.98
C PHE A 75 -7.13 -2.90 5.85
N SER A 76 -6.48 -4.07 5.94
CA SER A 76 -5.59 -4.58 4.90
C SER A 76 -6.35 -4.90 3.59
N TYR A 77 -7.66 -5.11 3.66
CA TYR A 77 -8.55 -5.32 2.50
C TYR A 77 -9.37 -4.08 2.10
N ALA A 78 -9.10 -2.90 2.66
CA ALA A 78 -9.87 -1.68 2.41
C ALA A 78 -9.61 -1.01 1.03
N GLY A 79 -9.13 -1.74 0.03
CA GLY A 79 -8.75 -1.22 -1.30
C GLY A 79 -9.90 -1.02 -2.31
N HIS A 80 -11.13 -1.37 -1.95
CA HIS A 80 -12.29 -1.42 -2.87
C HIS A 80 -12.61 -0.08 -3.54
N PHE A 81 -12.27 1.06 -2.92
CA PHE A 81 -12.53 2.39 -3.46
C PHE A 81 -11.85 2.64 -4.82
N MET A 82 -10.76 1.91 -5.12
CA MET A 82 -10.04 2.04 -6.39
C MET A 82 -10.66 1.22 -7.51
N PHE A 83 -11.51 0.23 -7.22
CA PHE A 83 -11.95 -0.75 -8.21
C PHE A 83 -12.66 -0.06 -9.38
N PHE A 84 -13.58 0.86 -9.11
CA PHE A 84 -14.29 1.56 -10.20
C PHE A 84 -13.35 2.36 -11.11
N VAL A 85 -12.34 3.03 -10.53
CA VAL A 85 -11.37 3.80 -11.31
C VAL A 85 -10.49 2.88 -12.14
N LEU A 86 -10.01 1.77 -11.57
CA LEU A 86 -9.21 0.78 -12.31
C LEU A 86 -10.02 0.11 -13.41
N ILE A 87 -11.26 -0.29 -13.14
CA ILE A 87 -12.17 -0.91 -14.11
C ILE A 87 -12.46 0.03 -15.28
N SER A 88 -12.62 1.34 -15.02
CA SER A 88 -12.85 2.33 -16.07
C SER A 88 -11.66 2.50 -17.03
N GLU A 89 -10.48 2.03 -16.64
CA GLU A 89 -9.24 2.10 -17.43
C GLU A 89 -8.83 0.73 -18.01
N MET A 90 -9.60 -0.33 -17.75
CA MET A 90 -9.33 -1.64 -18.31
C MET A 90 -9.68 -1.68 -19.81
N ARG A 91 -8.81 -2.30 -20.60
CA ARG A 91 -9.11 -2.58 -22.02
C ARG A 91 -10.36 -3.45 -22.20
N LYS A 92 -10.62 -4.36 -21.25
CA LYS A 92 -11.80 -5.24 -21.20
C LYS A 92 -12.42 -5.21 -19.79
N PRO A 93 -13.36 -4.28 -19.51
CA PRO A 93 -13.97 -4.16 -18.20
C PRO A 93 -14.73 -5.41 -17.74
N GLU A 94 -15.22 -6.25 -18.66
CA GLU A 94 -15.89 -7.52 -18.31
C GLU A 94 -14.98 -8.52 -17.58
N ASP A 95 -13.66 -8.38 -17.70
CA ASP A 95 -12.68 -9.23 -17.02
C ASP A 95 -12.35 -8.75 -15.60
N ALA A 96 -12.94 -7.63 -15.14
CA ALA A 96 -12.67 -7.03 -13.83
C ALA A 96 -12.82 -8.02 -12.67
N MET A 97 -13.86 -8.86 -12.70
CA MET A 97 -14.10 -9.84 -11.64
C MET A 97 -13.03 -10.93 -11.61
N LYS A 98 -12.49 -11.32 -12.77
CA LYS A 98 -11.37 -12.29 -12.85
C LYS A 98 -10.12 -11.72 -12.20
N ALA A 99 -9.83 -10.44 -12.44
CA ALA A 99 -8.72 -9.74 -11.80
C ALA A 99 -8.93 -9.62 -10.28
N ALA A 100 -10.16 -9.33 -9.83
CA ALA A 100 -10.50 -9.25 -8.42
C ALA A 100 -10.33 -10.59 -7.69
N TRP A 101 -10.77 -11.71 -8.29
CA TRP A 101 -10.57 -13.05 -7.73
C TRP A 101 -9.08 -13.41 -7.63
N CYS A 102 -8.30 -13.09 -8.67
CA CYS A 102 -6.85 -13.31 -8.66
C CYS A 102 -6.17 -12.51 -7.54
N LEU A 103 -6.50 -11.21 -7.42
CA LEU A 103 -6.01 -10.33 -6.37
C LEU A 103 -6.35 -10.88 -4.98
N GLN A 104 -7.62 -11.19 -4.73
CA GLN A 104 -8.08 -11.61 -3.41
C GLN A 104 -7.48 -12.96 -3.02
N GLY A 105 -7.45 -13.92 -3.94
CA GLY A 105 -6.86 -15.24 -3.70
C GLY A 105 -5.37 -15.15 -3.38
N PHE A 106 -4.62 -14.42 -4.22
CA PHE A 106 -3.18 -14.24 -4.01
C PHE A 106 -2.88 -13.50 -2.70
N ALA A 107 -3.52 -12.36 -2.45
CA ALA A 107 -3.28 -11.56 -1.26
C ALA A 107 -3.61 -12.33 0.03
N THR A 108 -4.75 -13.03 0.05
CA THR A 108 -5.18 -13.81 1.22
C THR A 108 -4.20 -14.92 1.54
N VAL A 109 -3.81 -15.72 0.53
CA VAL A 109 -2.84 -16.80 0.71
C VAL A 109 -1.49 -16.25 1.18
N PHE A 110 -1.00 -15.19 0.54
CA PHE A 110 0.29 -14.59 0.90
C PHE A 110 0.27 -14.01 2.31
N TYR A 111 -0.80 -13.32 2.72
CA TYR A 111 -0.93 -12.77 4.08
C TYR A 111 -0.97 -13.86 5.14
N ILE A 112 -1.69 -14.96 4.91
CA ILE A 112 -1.73 -16.09 5.84
C ILE A 112 -0.32 -16.70 6.00
N ILE A 113 0.35 -16.99 4.88
CA ILE A 113 1.70 -17.57 4.90
C ILE A 113 2.67 -16.62 5.61
N PHE A 114 2.64 -15.33 5.26
CA PHE A 114 3.50 -14.32 5.86
C PHE A 114 3.29 -14.21 7.37
N ALA A 115 2.04 -14.08 7.82
CA ALA A 115 1.71 -13.96 9.23
C ALA A 115 2.15 -15.19 10.03
N VAL A 116 1.85 -16.40 9.53
CA VAL A 116 2.22 -17.66 10.19
C VAL A 116 3.74 -17.81 10.26
N VAL A 117 4.45 -17.62 9.16
CA VAL A 117 5.91 -17.79 9.12
C VAL A 117 6.60 -16.79 10.05
N ILE A 118 6.24 -15.51 9.98
CA ILE A 118 6.82 -14.50 10.87
C ILE A 118 6.52 -14.82 12.33
N TYR A 119 5.27 -15.17 12.67
CA TYR A 119 4.92 -15.48 14.06
C TYR A 119 5.62 -16.73 14.58
N VAL A 120 5.75 -17.79 13.78
CA VAL A 120 6.50 -19.00 14.16
C VAL A 120 7.97 -18.68 14.43
N TYR A 121 8.59 -17.78 13.66
CA TYR A 121 10.02 -17.51 13.78
C TYR A 121 10.38 -16.40 14.79
N ILE A 122 9.55 -15.39 14.93
CA ILE A 122 9.76 -14.23 15.79
C ILE A 122 9.00 -14.34 17.11
N GLY A 123 7.81 -14.94 17.11
CA GLY A 123 6.94 -15.12 18.28
C GLY A 123 6.16 -13.87 18.68
N ASP A 124 5.85 -13.80 19.97
CA ASP A 124 5.13 -12.74 20.67
C ASP A 124 5.81 -11.36 20.64
N THR A 125 7.11 -11.33 20.31
CA THR A 125 7.91 -10.08 20.25
C THR A 125 7.85 -9.37 18.89
N VAL A 126 7.00 -9.83 17.97
CA VAL A 126 6.86 -9.25 16.64
C VAL A 126 6.44 -7.78 16.73
N GLN A 127 7.21 -6.90 16.10
CA GLN A 127 6.91 -5.48 16.02
C GLN A 127 5.96 -5.19 14.85
N SER A 128 5.22 -4.09 14.93
CA SER A 128 4.43 -3.58 13.81
C SER A 128 5.07 -2.30 13.27
N PRO A 129 5.46 -2.23 11.99
CA PRO A 129 5.50 -3.30 10.99
C PRO A 129 6.51 -4.44 11.27
N ALA A 130 6.16 -5.66 10.84
CA ALA A 130 6.93 -6.89 11.08
C ALA A 130 8.41 -6.84 10.67
N LEU A 131 8.73 -6.06 9.62
CA LEU A 131 10.09 -5.89 9.10
C LEU A 131 11.06 -5.32 10.15
N PHE A 132 10.57 -4.58 11.15
CA PHE A 132 11.41 -4.06 12.24
C PHE A 132 11.88 -5.13 13.22
N SER A 133 11.18 -6.27 13.28
CA SER A 133 11.58 -7.41 14.11
C SER A 133 12.79 -8.16 13.58
N LEU A 134 13.24 -7.86 12.35
CA LEU A 134 14.38 -8.52 11.72
C LEU A 134 15.70 -7.91 12.17
N PRO A 135 16.81 -8.69 12.15
CA PRO A 135 18.13 -8.14 12.40
C PRO A 135 18.47 -6.96 11.46
N PRO A 136 19.28 -5.97 11.88
CA PRO A 136 19.47 -4.72 11.16
C PRO A 136 19.85 -4.86 9.68
N LYS A 137 20.66 -5.88 9.34
CA LYS A 137 21.03 -6.16 7.94
C LYS A 137 19.82 -6.54 7.09
N TRP A 138 19.00 -7.47 7.58
CA TRP A 138 17.83 -7.96 6.85
C TRP A 138 16.70 -6.94 6.81
N ALA A 139 16.47 -6.22 7.91
CA ALA A 139 15.52 -5.12 7.94
C ALA A 139 15.84 -4.06 6.86
N LYS A 140 17.11 -3.64 6.73
CA LYS A 140 17.51 -2.66 5.70
C LYS A 140 17.25 -3.16 4.28
N VAL A 141 17.54 -4.43 3.99
CA VAL A 141 17.34 -5.03 2.66
C VAL A 141 15.85 -5.12 2.32
N THR A 142 15.03 -5.63 3.24
CA THR A 142 13.58 -5.80 3.00
C THR A 142 12.88 -4.45 2.87
N TRP A 143 13.23 -3.47 3.72
CA TRP A 143 12.75 -2.09 3.57
C TRP A 143 13.22 -1.46 2.25
N GLY A 144 14.47 -1.66 1.85
CA GLY A 144 15.00 -1.16 0.59
C GLY A 144 14.21 -1.67 -0.64
N ILE A 145 13.79 -2.93 -0.62
CA ILE A 145 12.99 -3.53 -1.70
C ILE A 145 11.51 -3.12 -1.61
N ALA A 146 10.97 -2.93 -0.40
CA ALA A 146 9.58 -2.52 -0.20
C ALA A 146 9.34 -1.03 -0.52
N LEU A 147 10.34 -0.16 -0.32
CA LEU A 147 10.24 1.29 -0.51
C LEU A 147 9.76 1.71 -1.91
N PRO A 148 10.30 1.18 -3.02
CA PRO A 148 9.80 1.53 -4.34
C PRO A 148 8.33 1.13 -4.56
N ASN A 149 7.88 0.00 -3.99
CA ASN A 149 6.45 -0.37 -4.00
C ASN A 149 5.61 0.67 -3.24
N PHE A 150 6.03 1.12 -2.05
CA PHE A 150 5.30 2.14 -1.30
C PHE A 150 5.22 3.47 -2.06
N LEU A 151 6.25 3.79 -2.81
CA LEU A 151 6.28 5.00 -3.63
C LEU A 151 5.29 4.90 -4.81
N ILE A 152 5.26 3.75 -5.50
CA ILE A 152 4.29 3.47 -6.58
C ILE A 152 2.86 3.47 -6.03
N ALA A 153 2.62 2.78 -4.91
CA ALA A 153 1.32 2.71 -4.27
C ALA A 153 0.82 4.09 -3.83
N GLY A 154 1.68 4.89 -3.19
CA GLY A 154 1.34 6.27 -2.80
C GLY A 154 0.97 7.15 -3.98
N GLY A 155 1.70 7.02 -5.10
CA GLY A 155 1.41 7.74 -6.34
C GLY A 155 0.06 7.33 -6.92
N LEU A 156 -0.23 6.03 -6.96
CA LEU A 156 -1.49 5.48 -7.46
C LEU A 156 -2.68 5.91 -6.60
N TYR A 157 -2.54 5.91 -5.27
CA TYR A 157 -3.61 6.33 -4.35
C TYR A 157 -3.89 7.83 -4.48
N SER A 158 -2.84 8.64 -4.54
CA SER A 158 -2.97 10.09 -4.72
C SER A 158 -3.60 10.44 -6.08
N HIS A 159 -3.18 9.74 -7.14
CA HIS A 159 -3.78 9.86 -8.46
C HIS A 159 -5.27 9.48 -8.45
N THR A 160 -5.61 8.36 -7.84
CA THR A 160 -6.99 7.85 -7.80
C THR A 160 -7.91 8.79 -7.04
N ALA A 161 -7.45 9.31 -5.89
CA ALA A 161 -8.17 10.33 -5.12
C ALA A 161 -8.40 11.61 -5.94
N ALA A 162 -7.34 12.13 -6.58
CA ALA A 162 -7.44 13.32 -7.43
C ALA A 162 -8.40 13.10 -8.61
N LYS A 163 -8.33 11.94 -9.27
CA LYS A 163 -9.18 11.59 -10.42
C LYS A 163 -10.65 11.49 -10.04
N LEU A 164 -10.97 10.89 -8.90
CA LEU A 164 -12.36 10.78 -8.43
C LEU A 164 -13.00 12.17 -8.27
N VAL A 165 -12.27 13.12 -7.68
CA VAL A 165 -12.74 14.51 -7.51
C VAL A 165 -12.77 15.25 -8.85
N PHE A 166 -11.72 15.09 -9.67
CA PHE A 166 -11.58 15.76 -10.96
C PHE A 166 -12.72 15.41 -11.94
N VAL A 167 -13.04 14.12 -12.06
CA VAL A 167 -14.16 13.64 -12.90
C VAL A 167 -15.50 14.16 -12.37
N ARG A 168 -15.64 14.34 -11.06
CA ARG A 168 -16.86 14.90 -10.47
C ARG A 168 -17.05 16.38 -10.80
N PHE A 169 -15.98 17.18 -10.75
CA PHE A 169 -16.04 18.61 -11.07
C PHE A 169 -16.23 18.88 -12.56
N PHE A 170 -15.52 18.15 -13.42
CA PHE A 170 -15.55 18.38 -14.86
C PHE A 170 -16.46 17.40 -15.63
N ARG A 171 -17.40 16.76 -14.93
CA ARG A 171 -18.38 15.86 -15.56
C ARG A 171 -19.05 16.59 -16.72
N HIS A 172 -19.03 15.99 -17.92
CA HIS A 172 -19.55 16.57 -19.18
C HIS A 172 -18.74 17.75 -19.77
N SER A 173 -17.53 18.01 -19.30
CA SER A 173 -16.67 19.07 -19.84
C SER A 173 -15.50 18.52 -20.68
N ARG A 174 -15.05 19.32 -21.65
CA ARG A 174 -13.84 19.03 -22.47
C ARG A 174 -12.57 18.86 -21.64
N HIS A 175 -12.53 19.40 -20.42
CA HIS A 175 -11.36 19.35 -19.54
C HIS A 175 -10.99 17.94 -19.07
N VAL A 176 -11.93 16.99 -19.11
CA VAL A 176 -11.70 15.57 -18.77
C VAL A 176 -10.81 14.89 -19.80
N TYR A 177 -11.07 15.13 -21.09
CA TYR A 177 -10.46 14.39 -22.20
C TYR A 177 -9.38 15.19 -22.95
N LYS A 178 -9.40 16.54 -22.87
CA LYS A 178 -8.43 17.40 -23.56
C LYS A 178 -7.45 18.04 -22.58
N HIS A 179 -6.19 18.13 -23.01
CA HIS A 179 -5.16 18.90 -22.32
C HIS A 179 -5.45 20.39 -22.44
N THR A 180 -6.07 20.94 -21.40
CA THR A 180 -6.41 22.36 -21.28
C THR A 180 -5.69 22.94 -20.07
N VAL A 181 -5.36 24.23 -20.11
CA VAL A 181 -4.68 24.91 -18.99
C VAL A 181 -5.48 24.73 -17.70
N LEU A 182 -6.78 25.06 -17.71
CA LEU A 182 -7.66 24.88 -16.55
C LEU A 182 -7.69 23.42 -16.04
N GLY A 183 -7.79 22.45 -16.95
CA GLY A 183 -7.80 21.03 -16.58
C GLY A 183 -6.50 20.58 -15.93
N TRP A 184 -5.34 21.06 -16.41
CA TRP A 184 -4.05 20.76 -15.80
C TRP A 184 -3.85 21.49 -14.48
N THR A 185 -4.25 22.76 -14.37
CA THR A 185 -4.16 23.52 -13.12
C THR A 185 -4.95 22.84 -12.00
N VAL A 186 -6.23 22.50 -12.25
CA VAL A 186 -7.05 21.83 -11.23
C VAL A 186 -6.51 20.43 -10.92
N TRP A 187 -6.04 19.69 -11.93
CA TRP A 187 -5.41 18.39 -11.72
C TRP A 187 -4.20 18.46 -10.78
N THR A 188 -3.25 19.35 -11.07
CA THR A 188 -2.05 19.55 -10.24
C THR A 188 -2.41 19.97 -8.83
N VAL A 189 -3.40 20.86 -8.66
CA VAL A 189 -3.88 21.26 -7.32
C VAL A 189 -4.47 20.07 -6.57
N LEU A 190 -5.28 19.24 -7.22
CA LEU A 190 -5.86 18.06 -6.57
C LEU A 190 -4.80 17.04 -6.15
N CYS A 191 -3.81 16.76 -7.01
CA CYS A 191 -2.68 15.90 -6.65
C CYS A 191 -1.86 16.49 -5.50
N LEU A 192 -1.59 17.79 -5.53
CA LEU A 192 -0.86 18.49 -4.46
C LEU A 192 -1.60 18.41 -3.13
N VAL A 193 -2.91 18.66 -3.12
CA VAL A 193 -3.75 18.58 -1.91
C VAL A 193 -3.77 17.15 -1.38
N ALA A 194 -3.95 16.14 -2.24
CA ALA A 194 -3.96 14.74 -1.83
C ALA A 194 -2.63 14.33 -1.15
N VAL A 195 -1.49 14.70 -1.75
CA VAL A 195 -0.16 14.41 -1.19
C VAL A 195 0.12 15.23 0.07
N ALA A 196 -0.30 16.49 0.12
CA ALA A 196 -0.13 17.34 1.30
C ALA A 196 -0.90 16.80 2.50
N LEU A 197 -2.15 16.35 2.29
CA LEU A 197 -2.94 15.69 3.34
C LEU A 197 -2.28 14.40 3.81
N ALA A 198 -1.81 13.56 2.88
CA ALA A 198 -1.08 12.34 3.22
C ALA A 198 0.20 12.63 4.03
N PHE A 199 0.93 13.68 3.66
CA PHE A 199 2.13 14.13 4.37
C PHE A 199 1.83 14.62 5.79
N ILE A 200 0.76 15.43 5.97
CA ILE A 200 0.33 15.89 7.30
C ILE A 200 -0.04 14.69 8.18
N LEU A 201 -0.81 13.73 7.65
CA LEU A 201 -1.19 12.53 8.37
C LEU A 201 0.03 11.67 8.75
N ALA A 202 0.98 11.49 7.83
CA ALA A 202 2.21 10.73 8.09
C ALA A 202 3.10 11.35 9.19
N ILE A 203 3.07 12.67 9.36
CA ILE A 203 3.77 13.35 10.46
C ILE A 203 2.99 13.24 11.77
N SER A 204 1.66 13.30 11.69
CA SER A 204 0.79 13.36 12.87
C SER A 204 0.61 11.99 13.54
N VAL A 205 0.62 10.90 12.77
CA VAL A 205 0.42 9.53 13.26
C VAL A 205 1.51 8.61 12.68
N PRO A 206 2.69 8.52 13.34
CA PRO A 206 3.84 7.81 12.80
C PRO A 206 3.79 6.28 12.98
N ILE A 207 2.90 5.75 13.84
CA ILE A 207 2.84 4.32 14.18
C ILE A 207 1.41 3.82 14.00
N PHE A 208 1.24 2.71 13.27
CA PHE A 208 -0.05 2.18 12.81
C PHE A 208 -0.77 1.29 13.83
N SER A 209 -0.09 0.82 14.87
CA SER A 209 -0.68 0.00 15.94
C SER A 209 0.32 -0.11 17.10
N TYR A 210 -0.15 0.08 18.34
CA TYR A 210 0.59 -0.20 19.57
C TYR A 210 0.36 -1.64 20.03
#